data_AF-A0A382YL63-F1
#
_entry.id   AF-A0A382YL63-F1
#
_cell.length_a   1.000
_cell.length_b   1.000
_cell.length_c   1.000
_cell.angle_alpha   90.00
_cell.angle_beta   90.00
_cell.angle_gamma   90.00
#
_symmetry.space_group_name_H-M   'P 1'
#
loop_
_entity.id
_entity.type
_entity.pdbx_description
1 polymer ?
#
loop_
_entity_poly.entity_id
_entity_poly.type
_entity_poly.pdbx_seq_one_letter_code
_entity_poly.pdbx_strand_id
1 'polypeptide(L)' 'MGESIEIVSTILSEAGIENSRREAHLLLQYVTGKSVTDLRGFPNSTLYADVWNKVLLLTKRRVQHEPMAYL' A
#
# COMPACT_ATOMS: atom_id res chain seq x y z
N MET A 1 4.70 -0.90 10.51
CA MET A 1 4.30 -0.65 9.10
C MET A 1 3.84 0.78 8.81
N GLY A 2 3.93 1.75 9.74
CA GLY A 2 3.52 3.14 9.47
C GLY A 2 4.30 3.75 8.31
N GLU A 3 5.60 3.50 8.28
CA GLU A 3 6.52 3.92 7.21
C GLU A 3 6.16 3.31 5.84
N SER A 4 5.73 2.05 5.78
CA SER A 4 5.28 1.42 4.53
C SER A 4 4.01 2.08 3.98
N ILE A 5 3.06 2.44 4.86
CA ILE A 5 1.85 3.18 4.48
C ILE A 5 2.24 4.58 3.99
N GLU A 6 3.13 5.25 4.69
CA GLU A 6 3.62 6.58 4.30
C GLU A 6 4.30 6.54 2.93
N ILE A 7 5.21 5.59 2.69
CA ILE A 7 5.88 5.44 1.38
C ILE A 7 4.85 5.26 0.26
N VAL A 8 3.93 4.30 0.40
CA VAL A 8 2.92 4.03 -0.64
C VAL A 8 1.97 5.23 -0.80
N SER A 9 1.53 5.84 0.30
CA SER A 9 0.67 7.02 0.29
C SER A 9 1.34 8.21 -0.40
N THR A 10 2.63 8.43 -0.17
CA THR A 10 3.39 9.50 -0.81
C THR A 10 3.46 9.25 -2.32
N ILE A 11 3.84 8.04 -2.75
CA ILE A 11 3.90 7.68 -4.17
C ILE A 11 2.55 7.91 -4.88
N LEU A 12 1.45 7.48 -4.25
CA LEU A 12 0.10 7.67 -4.80
C LEU A 12 -0.29 9.15 -4.83
N SER A 13 0.05 9.90 -3.79
CA SER A 13 -0.26 11.34 -3.71
C SER A 13 0.49 12.13 -4.79
N GLU A 14 1.76 11.80 -5.04
CA GLU A 14 2.58 12.41 -6.10
C GLU A 14 2.03 12.13 -7.50
N ALA A 15 1.33 11.00 -7.66
CA ALA A 15 0.62 10.63 -8.89
C ALA A 15 -0.78 11.26 -9.01
N GLY A 16 -1.18 12.15 -8.11
CA GLY A 16 -2.48 12.81 -8.15
C GLY A 16 -3.65 11.94 -7.68
N ILE A 17 -3.39 10.87 -6.92
CA ILE A 17 -4.45 10.05 -6.34
C ILE A 17 -5.01 10.72 -5.08
N GLU A 18 -6.25 11.21 -5.14
CA GLU A 18 -6.89 11.96 -4.06
C GLU A 18 -6.97 11.20 -2.73
N ASN A 19 -7.34 9.92 -2.77
CA ASN A 19 -7.51 9.07 -1.59
C ASN A 19 -6.24 8.26 -1.25
N SER A 20 -5.06 8.79 -1.57
CA SER A 20 -3.75 8.12 -1.50
C SER A 20 -3.52 7.32 -0.21
N ARG A 21 -3.82 7.91 0.96
CA ARG A 21 -3.64 7.23 2.25
C ARG A 21 -4.59 6.04 2.43
N ARG A 22 -5.86 6.19 2.06
CA ARG A 22 -6.85 5.12 2.14
C ARG A 22 -6.50 3.99 1.17
N GLU A 23 -6.07 4.35 -0.02
CA GLU A 23 -5.65 3.40 -1.05
C GLU A 23 -4.37 2.65 -0.65
N ALA A 24 -3.39 3.31 -0.05
CA ALA A 24 -2.22 2.67 0.52
C ALA A 24 -2.60 1.61 1.57
N HIS A 25 -3.56 1.94 2.44
CA HIS A 25 -4.11 0.97 3.39
C HIS A 25 -4.79 -0.21 2.69
N LEU A 26 -5.54 0.00 1.62
CA LEU A 26 -6.20 -1.08 0.88
C LEU A 26 -5.18 -2.02 0.24
N LEU A 27 -4.18 -1.49 -0.44
CA LEU A 27 -3.11 -2.27 -1.08
C LEU A 27 -2.34 -3.10 -0.06
N LEU A 28 -1.96 -2.51 1.07
CA LEU A 28 -1.24 -3.23 2.12
C LEU A 28 -2.10 -4.32 2.77
N GLN A 29 -3.39 -4.05 3.04
CA GLN A 29 -4.30 -5.07 3.56
C GLN A 29 -4.49 -6.23 2.59
N TYR A 30 -4.70 -5.92 1.30
CA TYR A 30 -4.90 -6.92 0.27
C TYR A 30 -3.70 -7.87 0.13
N VAL A 31 -2.49 -7.32 0.06
CA VAL A 31 -1.28 -8.15 -0.14
C VAL A 31 -0.90 -8.91 1.14
N THR A 32 -1.15 -8.34 2.32
CA THR A 32 -0.77 -8.97 3.60
C THR A 32 -1.86 -9.86 4.20
N GLY A 33 -3.10 -9.74 3.75
CA GLY A 33 -4.28 -10.38 4.35
C GLY A 33 -4.62 -9.89 5.77
N LYS A 34 -3.99 -8.81 6.25
CA LYS A 34 -4.14 -8.29 7.62
C LYS A 34 -5.00 -7.05 7.64
N SER A 35 -5.72 -6.83 8.74
CA SER A 35 -6.56 -5.62 8.92
C SER A 35 -5.71 -4.38 9.23
N VAL A 36 -6.27 -3.18 9.02
CA VAL A 36 -5.60 -1.90 9.38
C VAL A 36 -5.14 -1.88 10.85
N THR A 37 -5.96 -2.42 11.74
CA THR A 37 -5.66 -2.51 13.17
C THR A 37 -4.45 -3.40 13.45
N ASP A 38 -4.33 -4.52 12.74
CA ASP A 38 -3.18 -5.42 12.86
C ASP A 38 -1.91 -4.79 12.28
N LEU A 39 -2.05 -4.02 11.20
CA LEU A 39 -0.94 -3.29 10.56
C LEU A 39 -0.35 -2.19 11.48
N ARG A 40 -1.13 -1.64 12.42
CA ARG A 40 -0.63 -0.66 13.41
C ARG A 40 0.25 -1.29 14.49
N GLY A 41 0.02 -2.57 14.82
CA GLY A 41 0.81 -3.30 15.82
C GLY A 41 2.03 -4.04 15.24
N PHE A 42 2.16 -4.11 13.92
CA PHE A 42 3.27 -4.82 13.28
C PHE A 42 4.54 -3.94 13.20
N PRO A 43 5.69 -4.42 13.73
CA PRO A 43 6.95 -3.69 13.60
C PRO A 43 7.30 -3.41 12.13
N ASN A 44 7.90 -2.25 11.85
CA ASN A 44 8.21 -1.75 10.50
C ASN A 44 9.05 -2.71 9.64
N SER A 45 9.74 -3.67 10.26
CA SER A 45 10.86 -4.44 9.69
C SER A 45 10.50 -5.82 9.13
N THR A 46 9.23 -6.19 8.95
CA THR A 46 8.90 -7.58 8.55
C THR A 46 7.85 -7.72 7.45
N LEU A 47 7.78 -6.77 6.52
CA LEU A 47 7.31 -7.15 5.19
C LEU A 47 8.41 -7.97 4.54
N TYR A 48 8.17 -9.28 4.38
CA TYR A 48 9.03 -10.13 3.54
C TYR A 48 9.17 -9.46 2.16
N ALA A 49 10.37 -9.52 1.58
CA ALA A 49 10.69 -8.83 0.32
C ALA A 49 9.65 -9.09 -0.79
N ASP A 50 9.13 -10.32 -0.87
CA ASP A 50 8.09 -10.69 -1.85
C ASP A 50 6.77 -9.96 -1.64
N VAL A 51 6.38 -9.73 -0.38
CA VAL A 51 5.16 -8.99 -0.02
C VAL A 51 5.34 -7.52 -0.39
N TRP A 52 6.50 -6.95 -0.09
CA TRP A 52 6.79 -5.56 -0.46
C TRP A 52 6.85 -5.36 -1.98
N ASN A 53 7.47 -6.29 -2.71
CA ASN A 53 7.52 -6.26 -4.17
C ASN A 53 6.11 -6.30 -4.79
N LYS A 54 5.20 -7.12 -4.24
CA LYS A 54 3.80 -7.14 -4.67
C LYS A 54 3.09 -5.82 -4.40
N VAL A 55 3.26 -5.23 -3.21
CA VAL A 55 2.70 -3.91 -2.88
C VAL A 55 3.21 -2.84 -3.86
N LEU A 56 4.51 -2.80 -4.13
CA LEU A 56 5.09 -1.84 -5.08
C LEU A 56 4.59 -2.06 -6.51
N LEU A 57 4.41 -3.30 -6.95
CA LEU A 57 3.84 -3.61 -8.26
C LEU A 57 2.41 -3.07 -8.40
N LEU A 58 1.55 -3.33 -7.42
CA LEU A 58 0.18 -2.80 -7.43
C LEU A 58 0.15 -1.28 -7.30
N THR A 59 1.06 -0.70 -6.53
CA THR A 59 1.22 0.76 -6.42
C THR A 59 1.58 1.37 -7.77
N LYS A 60 2.52 0.77 -8.52
CA LYS A 60 2.89 1.23 -9.87
C LYS A 60 1.72 1.16 -10.85
N ARG A 61 0.94 0.07 -10.82
CA ARG A 61 -0.30 -0.05 -11.60
C ARG A 61 -1.30 1.04 -11.23
N ARG A 62 -1.46 1.32 -9.93
CA ARG A 62 -2.36 2.36 -9.47
C ARG A 62 -1.94 3.77 -9.89
N VAL A 63 -0.64 4.05 -9.88
CA VAL A 63 -0.03 5.30 -10.40
C VAL A 63 -0.33 5.51 -11.89
N GLN A 64 -0.51 4.42 -12.65
CA GLN A 64 -0.97 4.48 -14.05
C GLN A 64 -2.49 4.68 -14.17
N HIS A 65 -3.16 5.10 -13.09
CA HIS A 65 -4.60 5.29 -13.00
C HIS A 65 -5.45 4.02 -13.23
N GLU A 66 -4.87 2.84 -13.03
CA GLU A 66 -5.67 1.61 -12.98
C GLU A 66 -6.65 1.66 -11.79
N PRO A 67 -7.95 1.38 -11.99
CA PRO A 67 -8.91 1.52 -10.90
C PRO A 67 -8.65 0.52 -9.77
N MET A 68 -8.75 0.98 -8.52
CA MET A 68 -8.47 0.17 -7.33
C MET A 68 -9.30 -1.13 -7.25
N ALA A 69 -10.50 -1.16 -7.85
CA ALA A 69 -11.34 -2.36 -7.89
C ALA A 69 -10.78 -3.51 -8.75
N TYR A 70 -9.77 -3.25 -9.60
CA TYR A 70 -9.10 -4.24 -10.45
C TYR A 70 -7.72 -4.67 -9.93
N LEU A 71 -7.32 -4.19 -8.74
CA LEU A 71 -6.06 -4.53 -8.07
C LEU A 71 -6.29 -5.54 -6.96
#